data_AF-A0A7J0AFF4-F1
#
_entry.id   AF-A0A7J0AFF4-F1
#
_cell.length_a   1.000
_cell.length_b   1.000
_cell.length_c   1.000
_cell.angle_alpha   90.00
_cell.angle_beta   90.00
_cell.angle_gamma   90.00
#
_symmetry.space_group_name_H-M   'P 1'
#
loop_
_entity.id
_entity.type
_entity.pdbx_description
1 polymer ?
#
loop_
_entity_poly.entity_id
_entity_poly.type
_entity_poly.pdbx_seq_one_letter_code
_entity_poly.pdbx_strand_id
1 'polypeptide(L)'
;MKIFTLLMSGLCVAAGGAAQASSVKHFTPTAMHHDSAKTVGKSGKQVKKSVMMRAEDAGEAIWCPVTQKISSWERNGWALDQVYTTSYTSAGQPAVDLITEGKSVIRETNTYDVNGMLSKKLSEVSENGGVDFVNSRLQERIYDEVLTSVIVDHKDFLWIGSQWEVSGNNYIRKITRDADGNITDVEIAPMFLGEYDPTQRLHIVYGADGKAETLTQSMLEYDYSSKEYVWAVSHTISDIVWERTNGQIVDIADIYSADNRILSAKMVSKTDDVDIKAEYDDSQRSYAVTMTGTVQNYEGTTWVQEFTDIDDNGSHKFVETFIMEEDGEQIMERYTDMAIYDSYGYATLMETVFTDGEVEEVMAREIGEITYDETYGYPLVLITKGMEFDEDTDEPYMANLMKIEFSDYVDALAGIEDIAADGIASEPEYFNIQGVRVPQHSLTPGIYVRRAGSETVKVVIR
;
A
#
# COMPACT_ATOMS: atom_id res chain seq x y z
N MET A 1 22.74 -30.55 9.17
CA MET A 1 22.91 -29.14 8.78
C MET A 1 22.31 -28.93 7.40
N LYS A 2 20.98 -28.77 7.38
CA LYS A 2 20.25 -28.11 6.32
C LYS A 2 19.45 -27.05 7.07
N ILE A 3 19.95 -25.82 7.01
CA ILE A 3 19.20 -24.62 7.32
C ILE A 3 18.10 -24.60 6.27
N PHE A 4 16.88 -24.95 6.66
CA PHE A 4 15.71 -24.68 5.84
C PHE A 4 15.27 -23.26 6.20
N THR A 5 15.83 -22.31 5.46
CA THR A 5 15.31 -20.95 5.31
C THR A 5 13.81 -21.03 5.09
N LEU A 6 13.02 -20.45 6.01
CA LEU A 6 11.57 -20.36 5.87
C LEU A 6 11.26 -19.32 4.79
N LEU A 7 11.13 -19.81 3.56
CA LEU A 7 10.48 -19.14 2.46
C LEU A 7 8.96 -19.14 2.73
N MET A 8 8.42 -18.00 3.16
CA MET A 8 7.01 -17.68 2.91
C MET A 8 6.89 -17.37 1.41
N SER A 9 6.66 -18.39 0.60
CA SER A 9 6.33 -18.24 -0.82
C SER A 9 5.22 -19.21 -1.19
N GLY A 10 4.18 -18.65 -1.82
CA GLY A 10 2.98 -19.34 -2.27
C GLY A 10 3.21 -20.50 -3.24
N LEU A 11 2.12 -21.22 -3.49
CA LEU A 11 2.01 -22.33 -4.43
C LEU A 11 2.63 -22.02 -5.81
N CYS A 12 3.56 -22.88 -6.26
CA CYS A 12 3.48 -23.61 -7.54
C CYS A 12 4.60 -24.67 -7.68
N VAL A 13 4.23 -25.93 -7.41
CA VAL A 13 4.63 -27.23 -8.01
C VAL A 13 6.03 -27.41 -8.66
N ALA A 14 6.86 -28.32 -8.11
CA ALA A 14 7.22 -29.63 -8.73
C ALA A 14 8.37 -30.39 -8.01
N ALA A 15 8.01 -31.57 -7.47
CA ALA A 15 8.72 -32.86 -7.37
C ALA A 15 10.22 -32.98 -6.98
N GLY A 16 10.49 -33.83 -5.97
CA GLY A 16 11.75 -34.56 -5.82
C GLY A 16 12.04 -35.02 -4.39
N GLY A 17 11.62 -36.24 -4.03
CA GLY A 17 11.68 -36.76 -2.66
C GLY A 17 13.03 -37.29 -2.18
N ALA A 18 13.18 -37.35 -0.85
CA ALA A 18 13.71 -38.49 -0.09
C ALA A 18 13.47 -38.29 1.43
N ALA A 19 13.02 -39.36 2.07
CA ALA A 19 12.61 -39.49 3.46
C ALA A 19 13.75 -39.25 4.48
N GLN A 20 13.46 -38.48 5.55
CA GLN A 20 13.27 -38.89 6.96
C GLN A 20 14.49 -38.76 7.89
N ALA A 21 14.38 -37.86 8.87
CA ALA A 21 14.46 -38.15 10.31
C ALA A 21 13.97 -36.92 11.10
N SER A 22 13.25 -37.16 12.20
CA SER A 22 12.38 -36.24 12.95
C SER A 22 13.07 -35.02 13.58
N SER A 23 12.49 -33.84 13.38
CA SER A 23 12.63 -32.66 14.24
C SER A 23 11.23 -32.18 14.63
N VAL A 24 11.12 -31.62 15.84
CA VAL A 24 9.89 -31.12 16.48
C VAL A 24 9.09 -30.25 15.50
N LYS A 25 7.77 -30.47 15.44
CA LYS A 25 6.86 -29.73 14.57
C LYS A 25 6.64 -28.36 15.18
N HIS A 26 7.12 -27.29 14.55
CA HIS A 26 6.61 -25.96 14.83
C HIS A 26 5.17 -25.86 14.32
N PHE A 27 4.27 -25.31 15.12
CA PHE A 27 2.99 -24.85 14.61
C PHE A 27 3.29 -23.64 13.71
N THR A 28 2.99 -23.76 12.42
CA THR A 28 3.11 -22.63 11.50
C THR A 28 1.71 -22.05 11.35
N PRO A 29 1.34 -21.01 12.14
CA PRO A 29 0.06 -20.39 11.94
C PRO A 29 -0.03 -19.90 10.50
N THR A 30 -1.07 -20.33 9.79
CA THR A 30 -1.53 -19.62 8.60
C THR A 30 -2.14 -18.32 9.12
N ALA A 31 -1.31 -17.29 9.32
CA ALA A 31 -1.77 -15.99 9.77
C ALA A 31 -3.01 -15.59 8.98
N MET A 32 -4.09 -15.17 9.66
CA MET A 32 -5.08 -14.37 8.98
C MET A 32 -4.31 -13.19 8.39
N HIS A 33 -4.46 -12.99 7.08
CA HIS A 33 -3.85 -11.89 6.37
C HIS A 33 -4.33 -10.57 6.98
N HIS A 34 -3.67 -10.12 8.05
CA HIS A 34 -3.50 -8.69 8.22
C HIS A 34 -2.52 -8.29 7.12
N ASP A 35 -2.93 -7.39 6.25
CA ASP A 35 -2.03 -6.65 5.36
C ASP A 35 -1.12 -5.74 6.23
N SER A 36 -0.30 -6.34 7.11
CA SER A 36 0.97 -5.77 7.49
C SER A 36 1.85 -5.94 6.25
N ALA A 37 1.97 -4.86 5.49
CA ALA A 37 2.67 -4.76 4.21
C ALA A 37 3.92 -5.67 4.12
N LYS A 38 3.75 -6.92 3.67
CA LYS A 38 4.83 -7.89 3.47
C LYS A 38 4.89 -8.26 2.00
N THR A 39 5.76 -7.55 1.29
CA THR A 39 6.45 -8.12 0.12
C THR A 39 7.83 -7.46 -0.01
N VAL A 40 8.83 -7.93 0.75
CA VAL A 40 10.23 -7.76 0.35
C VAL A 40 10.61 -9.00 -0.47
N GLY A 41 10.03 -9.09 -1.66
CA GLY A 41 10.56 -9.91 -2.75
C GLY A 41 11.61 -9.09 -3.50
N LYS A 42 12.65 -9.74 -4.01
CA LYS A 42 13.73 -9.14 -4.83
C LYS A 42 13.23 -8.67 -6.20
N SER A 43 12.30 -7.72 -6.22
CA SER A 43 12.05 -6.78 -7.31
C SER A 43 12.39 -5.39 -6.76
N GLY A 44 13.15 -4.58 -7.50
CA GLY A 44 13.72 -3.30 -7.03
C GLY A 44 12.82 -2.58 -6.03
N LYS A 45 13.34 -2.38 -4.80
CA LYS A 45 12.62 -1.75 -3.70
C LYS A 45 12.08 -0.39 -4.17
N GLN A 46 10.78 -0.30 -4.47
CA GLN A 46 10.13 1.00 -4.58
C GLN A 46 10.07 1.58 -3.18
N VAL A 47 10.91 2.58 -2.92
CA VAL A 47 10.85 3.38 -1.70
C VAL A 47 9.49 4.08 -1.66
N LYS A 48 8.71 3.88 -0.59
CA LYS A 48 7.47 4.63 -0.38
C LYS A 48 7.81 6.12 -0.25
N LYS A 49 7.48 6.89 -1.28
CA LYS A 49 7.67 8.36 -1.37
C LYS A 49 6.60 9.14 -0.61
N SER A 50 6.40 8.87 0.66
CA SER A 50 5.66 9.81 1.49
C SER A 50 6.68 10.70 2.18
N VAL A 51 6.93 11.88 1.62
CA VAL A 51 7.27 13.02 2.49
C VAL A 51 6.03 13.17 3.37
N MET A 52 6.04 12.61 4.58
CA MET A 52 4.95 12.91 5.49
C MET A 52 5.24 14.29 6.02
N MET A 53 4.27 15.20 5.86
CA MET A 53 4.30 16.46 6.57
C MET A 53 4.48 16.16 8.05
N ARG A 54 5.24 17.01 8.74
CA ARG A 54 5.18 17.03 10.20
C ARG A 54 3.74 17.25 10.61
N ALA A 55 3.23 16.40 11.51
CA ALA A 55 1.85 16.46 11.98
C ALA A 55 1.46 17.84 12.58
N GLU A 56 2.45 18.63 13.02
CA GLU A 56 2.27 19.94 13.66
C GLU A 56 2.15 21.12 12.68
N ASP A 57 2.48 20.96 11.39
CA ASP A 57 2.66 22.08 10.45
C ASP A 57 1.40 22.41 9.61
N ALA A 58 0.21 21.97 10.05
CA ALA A 58 -1.04 22.23 9.33
C ALA A 58 -1.35 23.74 9.21
N GLY A 59 -1.01 24.34 8.06
CA GLY A 59 -1.18 25.78 7.76
C GLY A 59 0.13 26.59 7.78
N GLU A 60 1.26 25.95 8.03
CA GLU A 60 2.62 26.49 7.88
C GLU A 60 3.31 25.89 6.65
N ALA A 61 4.43 26.48 6.22
CA ALA A 61 5.20 26.07 5.04
C ALA A 61 5.39 24.54 4.95
N ILE A 62 5.08 23.94 3.80
CA ILE A 62 5.25 22.50 3.57
C ILE A 62 6.59 22.25 2.90
N TRP A 63 7.62 22.01 3.70
CA TRP A 63 8.97 21.81 3.19
C TRP A 63 9.16 20.40 2.62
N CYS A 64 9.35 20.32 1.32
CA CYS A 64 9.58 19.08 0.59
C CYS A 64 10.97 19.07 -0.08
N PRO A 65 11.72 17.96 -0.02
CA PRO A 65 13.02 17.84 -0.69
C PRO A 65 12.84 17.71 -2.20
N VAL A 66 13.36 18.66 -2.99
CA VAL A 66 13.36 18.51 -4.45
C VAL A 66 14.30 17.38 -4.89
N THR A 67 15.45 17.22 -4.23
CA THR A 67 16.45 16.23 -4.62
C THR A 67 16.58 15.13 -3.58
N GLN A 68 16.48 13.86 -4.02
CA GLN A 68 16.79 12.70 -3.20
C GLN A 68 17.80 11.80 -3.90
N LYS A 69 18.90 11.44 -3.24
CA LYS A 69 19.89 10.49 -3.75
C LYS A 69 19.76 9.19 -2.98
N ILE A 70 19.42 8.12 -3.68
CA ILE A 70 19.27 6.78 -3.09
C ILE A 70 20.53 5.97 -3.40
N SER A 71 21.14 5.44 -2.36
CA SER A 71 22.31 4.56 -2.46
C SER A 71 22.06 3.24 -1.74
N SER A 72 22.52 2.15 -2.32
CA SER A 72 22.57 0.83 -1.69
C SER A 72 23.96 0.55 -1.12
N TRP A 73 24.00 -0.29 -0.08
CA TRP A 73 25.27 -0.75 0.47
C TRP A 73 25.83 -1.90 -0.37
N GLU A 74 26.97 -1.66 -1.00
CA GLU A 74 27.75 -2.70 -1.67
C GLU A 74 28.95 -3.12 -0.79
N ARG A 75 29.69 -4.15 -1.24
CA ARG A 75 30.77 -4.82 -0.50
C ARG A 75 31.75 -3.88 0.24
N ASN A 76 32.00 -2.69 -0.28
CA ASN A 76 32.98 -1.74 0.28
C ASN A 76 32.44 -0.31 0.46
N GLY A 77 31.13 -0.07 0.39
CA GLY A 77 30.55 1.25 0.61
C GLY A 77 29.25 1.52 -0.14
N TRP A 78 28.77 2.76 -0.03
CA TRP A 78 27.55 3.22 -0.70
C TRP A 78 27.74 3.37 -2.21
N ALA A 79 26.91 2.71 -2.99
CA ALA A 79 26.79 2.89 -4.43
C ALA A 79 25.53 3.70 -4.74
N LEU A 80 25.64 4.76 -5.55
CA LEU A 80 24.49 5.56 -5.95
C LEU A 80 23.66 4.80 -6.98
N ASP A 81 22.40 4.53 -6.65
CA ASP A 81 21.47 3.80 -7.52
C ASP A 81 20.61 4.76 -8.33
N GLN A 82 19.99 5.72 -7.63
CA GLN A 82 18.97 6.60 -8.18
C GLN A 82 19.13 8.03 -7.68
N VAL A 83 18.84 8.99 -8.56
CA VAL A 83 18.63 10.39 -8.16
C VAL A 83 17.22 10.80 -8.56
N TYR A 84 16.45 11.25 -7.58
CA TYR A 84 15.12 11.81 -7.78
C TYR A 84 15.22 13.33 -7.82
N THR A 85 14.51 13.93 -8.75
CA THR A 85 14.16 15.35 -8.77
C THR A 85 12.64 15.46 -8.81
N THR A 86 12.05 15.97 -7.73
CA THR A 86 10.59 15.96 -7.51
C THR A 86 10.04 17.38 -7.52
N SER A 87 8.94 17.57 -8.24
CA SER A 87 8.06 18.72 -8.10
C SER A 87 6.79 18.30 -7.36
N TYR A 88 6.17 19.24 -6.65
CA TYR A 88 5.07 18.96 -5.73
C TYR A 88 3.82 19.75 -6.10
N THR A 89 2.65 19.18 -5.78
CA THR A 89 1.38 19.90 -5.74
C THR A 89 1.38 20.86 -4.54
N SER A 90 0.43 21.80 -4.49
CA SER A 90 0.27 22.68 -3.33
C SER A 90 -0.09 21.94 -2.04
N ALA A 91 -0.48 20.67 -2.12
CA ALA A 91 -0.72 19.81 -0.96
C ALA A 91 0.54 19.04 -0.51
N GLY A 92 1.72 19.33 -1.08
CA GLY A 92 2.97 18.62 -0.77
C GLY A 92 3.05 17.21 -1.38
N GLN A 93 2.12 16.83 -2.25
CA GLN A 93 2.13 15.52 -2.90
C GLN A 93 2.99 15.55 -4.17
N PRO A 94 3.81 14.53 -4.49
CA PRO A 94 4.64 14.51 -5.70
C PRO A 94 3.82 14.67 -6.99
N ALA A 95 4.01 15.75 -7.73
CA ALA A 95 3.35 15.99 -9.02
C ALA A 95 4.13 15.35 -10.18
N VAL A 96 5.44 15.59 -10.25
CA VAL A 96 6.34 14.98 -11.23
C VAL A 96 7.62 14.54 -10.55
N ASP A 97 8.03 13.30 -10.79
CA ASP A 97 9.33 12.76 -10.41
C ASP A 97 10.18 12.49 -11.66
N LEU A 98 11.41 13.00 -11.67
CA LEU A 98 12.46 12.58 -12.59
C LEU A 98 13.44 11.68 -11.85
N ILE A 99 13.53 10.42 -12.26
CA ILE A 99 14.33 9.38 -11.62
C ILE A 99 15.48 9.03 -12.56
N THR A 100 16.69 9.42 -12.20
CA THR A 100 17.89 9.15 -12.99
C THR A 100 18.58 7.87 -12.51
N GLU A 101 18.73 6.91 -13.41
CA GLU A 101 19.41 5.63 -13.20
C GLU A 101 20.50 5.46 -14.27
N GLY A 102 21.74 5.84 -13.93
CA GLY A 102 22.83 5.88 -14.90
C GLY A 102 22.57 6.87 -16.04
N LYS A 103 22.24 6.36 -17.25
CA LYS A 103 21.86 7.18 -18.42
C LYS A 103 20.35 7.22 -18.67
N SER A 104 19.60 6.35 -17.99
CA SER A 104 18.15 6.29 -18.10
C SER A 104 17.52 7.36 -17.21
N VAL A 105 16.47 8.02 -17.68
CA VAL A 105 15.63 8.91 -16.88
C VAL A 105 14.19 8.42 -16.98
N ILE A 106 13.58 8.09 -15.84
CA ILE A 106 12.16 7.80 -15.74
C ILE A 106 11.45 9.07 -15.31
N ARG A 107 10.39 9.47 -16.03
CA ARG A 107 9.49 10.54 -15.61
C ARG A 107 8.18 9.91 -15.13
N GLU A 108 7.83 10.11 -13.86
CA GLU A 108 6.51 9.78 -13.34
C GLU A 108 5.69 11.06 -13.18
N THR A 109 4.54 11.14 -13.83
CA THR A 109 3.57 12.23 -13.65
C THR A 109 2.35 11.72 -12.89
N ASN A 110 2.07 12.30 -11.75
CA ASN A 110 0.97 11.91 -10.86
C ASN A 110 -0.19 12.90 -10.94
N THR A 111 -1.41 12.38 -10.83
CA THR A 111 -2.62 13.18 -10.69
C THR A 111 -3.43 12.63 -9.53
N TYR A 112 -4.04 13.53 -8.78
CA TYR A 112 -4.83 13.23 -7.60
C TYR A 112 -6.29 13.62 -7.84
N ASP A 113 -7.22 12.91 -7.21
CA ASP A 113 -8.63 13.27 -7.20
C ASP A 113 -8.94 14.39 -6.19
N VAL A 114 -10.22 14.72 -6.04
CA VAL A 114 -10.70 15.77 -5.12
C VAL A 114 -10.42 15.45 -3.64
N ASN A 115 -10.23 14.18 -3.30
CA ASN A 115 -9.92 13.72 -1.95
C ASN A 115 -8.41 13.60 -1.71
N GLY A 116 -7.59 14.02 -2.69
CA GLY A 116 -6.14 13.89 -2.62
C GLY A 116 -5.63 12.46 -2.85
N MET A 117 -6.45 11.55 -3.37
CA MET A 117 -6.06 10.18 -3.65
C MET A 117 -5.45 10.06 -5.05
N LEU A 118 -4.40 9.26 -5.22
CA LEU A 118 -3.73 9.08 -6.52
C LEU A 118 -4.69 8.46 -7.54
N SER A 119 -5.15 9.25 -8.51
CA SER A 119 -6.08 8.81 -9.55
C SER A 119 -5.37 8.36 -10.82
N LYS A 120 -4.20 8.91 -11.13
CA LYS A 120 -3.42 8.56 -12.32
C LYS A 120 -1.92 8.66 -12.06
N LYS A 121 -1.16 7.70 -12.59
CA LYS A 121 0.30 7.77 -12.71
C LYS A 121 0.71 7.38 -14.12
N LEU A 122 1.37 8.29 -14.84
CA LEU A 122 2.00 8.02 -16.13
C LEU A 122 3.51 7.91 -15.93
N SER A 123 4.10 6.79 -16.33
CA SER A 123 5.55 6.58 -16.35
C SER A 123 6.06 6.59 -17.79
N GLU A 124 7.06 7.42 -18.04
CA GLU A 124 7.78 7.52 -19.31
C GLU A 124 9.28 7.29 -19.08
N VAL A 125 9.97 6.76 -20.08
CA VAL A 125 11.41 6.44 -20.01
C VAL A 125 12.14 7.20 -21.10
N SER A 126 13.31 7.72 -20.75
CA SER A 126 14.28 8.34 -21.64
C SER A 126 15.61 7.61 -21.54
N GLU A 127 16.12 7.13 -22.67
CA GLU A 127 17.46 6.50 -22.75
C GLU A 127 18.56 7.50 -23.15
N ASN A 128 18.20 8.76 -23.41
CA ASN A 128 19.11 9.80 -23.90
C ASN A 128 19.29 10.95 -22.89
N GLY A 129 19.20 10.65 -21.59
CA GLY A 129 19.46 11.61 -20.53
C GLY A 129 18.33 12.65 -20.36
N GLY A 130 17.08 12.27 -20.63
CA GLY A 130 15.91 13.12 -20.42
C GLY A 130 15.60 14.07 -21.58
N VAL A 131 16.17 13.86 -22.77
CA VAL A 131 15.88 14.69 -23.96
C VAL A 131 14.55 14.28 -24.57
N ASP A 132 14.37 12.98 -24.83
CA ASP A 132 13.14 12.42 -25.38
C ASP A 132 12.58 11.37 -24.42
N PHE A 133 11.26 11.38 -24.24
CA PHE A 133 10.53 10.45 -23.38
C PHE A 133 9.58 9.59 -24.20
N VAL A 134 9.52 8.30 -23.87
CA VAL A 134 8.59 7.34 -24.45
C VAL A 134 7.76 6.75 -23.32
N ASN A 135 6.46 6.61 -23.54
CA ASN A 135 5.56 5.92 -22.61
C ASN A 135 6.12 4.55 -22.20
N SER A 136 5.88 4.17 -20.94
CA SER A 136 6.29 2.86 -20.41
C SER A 136 5.17 2.19 -19.64
N ARG A 137 4.52 2.92 -18.72
CA ARG A 137 3.43 2.40 -17.90
C ARG A 137 2.40 3.47 -17.63
N LEU A 138 1.14 3.07 -17.55
CA LEU A 138 0.04 3.94 -17.13
C LEU A 138 -0.75 3.22 -16.06
N GLN A 139 -1.04 3.91 -14.97
CA GLN A 139 -1.91 3.44 -13.91
C GLN A 139 -3.07 4.42 -13.73
N GLU A 140 -4.28 3.89 -13.58
CA GLU A 140 -5.50 4.65 -13.33
C GLU A 140 -6.27 4.01 -12.16
N ARG A 141 -6.88 4.84 -11.32
CA ARG A 141 -7.64 4.43 -10.14
C ARG A 141 -8.91 5.26 -10.03
N ILE A 142 -9.99 4.59 -9.67
CA ILE A 142 -11.26 5.20 -9.25
C ILE A 142 -11.54 4.71 -7.83
N TYR A 143 -12.03 5.61 -6.98
CA TYR A 143 -12.35 5.35 -5.58
C TYR A 143 -13.87 5.32 -5.37
N ASP A 144 -14.32 4.60 -4.35
CA ASP A 144 -15.73 4.59 -3.94
C ASP A 144 -16.15 5.99 -3.46
N GLU A 145 -17.37 6.40 -3.79
CA GLU A 145 -17.85 7.75 -3.49
C GLU A 145 -18.11 7.99 -2.00
N VAL A 146 -18.34 6.93 -1.22
CA VAL A 146 -18.61 7.01 0.23
C VAL A 146 -17.34 6.68 1.02
N LEU A 147 -16.69 5.56 0.68
CA LEU A 147 -15.39 5.14 1.20
C LEU A 147 -14.28 5.63 0.27
N THR A 148 -13.97 6.92 0.33
CA THR A 148 -13.07 7.60 -0.61
C THR A 148 -11.62 7.09 -0.62
N SER A 149 -11.25 6.22 0.34
CA SER A 149 -9.96 5.52 0.36
C SER A 149 -9.97 4.16 -0.36
N VAL A 150 -11.14 3.62 -0.69
CA VAL A 150 -11.34 2.28 -1.25
C VAL A 150 -11.35 2.34 -2.77
N ILE A 151 -10.39 1.70 -3.43
CA ILE A 151 -10.32 1.61 -4.90
C ILE A 151 -11.44 0.70 -5.43
N VAL A 152 -12.23 1.18 -6.39
CA VAL A 152 -13.31 0.42 -7.07
C VAL A 152 -12.99 0.05 -8.51
N ASP A 153 -12.04 0.74 -9.14
CA ASP A 153 -11.51 0.39 -10.46
C ASP A 153 -10.00 0.64 -10.42
N HIS A 154 -9.22 -0.39 -10.72
CA HIS A 154 -7.78 -0.28 -10.87
C HIS A 154 -7.38 -0.76 -12.25
N LYS A 155 -6.75 0.13 -13.01
CA LYS A 155 -6.17 -0.20 -14.30
C LYS A 155 -4.68 0.05 -14.34
N ASP A 156 -3.99 -0.88 -14.98
CA ASP A 156 -2.55 -0.83 -15.17
C ASP A 156 -2.22 -1.31 -16.58
N PHE A 157 -1.49 -0.48 -17.31
CA PHE A 157 -1.16 -0.66 -18.72
C PHE A 157 0.34 -0.58 -18.91
N LEU A 158 0.86 -1.42 -19.80
CA LEU A 158 2.22 -1.35 -20.32
C LEU A 158 2.21 -0.77 -21.72
N TRP A 159 3.22 0.04 -22.04
CA TRP A 159 3.40 0.54 -23.39
C TRP A 159 4.21 -0.47 -24.22
N ILE A 160 3.55 -1.12 -25.17
CA ILE A 160 4.15 -2.15 -26.02
C ILE A 160 3.79 -1.84 -27.47
N GLY A 161 4.77 -1.85 -28.37
CA GLY A 161 4.51 -1.66 -29.80
C GLY A 161 3.85 -0.34 -30.17
N SER A 162 4.06 0.72 -29.37
CA SER A 162 3.38 2.02 -29.50
C SER A 162 1.88 2.02 -29.15
N GLN A 163 1.45 1.08 -28.32
CA GLN A 163 0.07 0.95 -27.85
C GLN A 163 0.05 0.65 -26.35
N TRP A 164 -1.06 1.00 -25.69
CA TRP A 164 -1.31 0.61 -24.30
C TRP A 164 -1.91 -0.80 -24.28
N GLU A 165 -1.20 -1.71 -23.64
CA GLU A 165 -1.62 -3.09 -23.42
C GLU A 165 -1.90 -3.29 -21.93
N VAL A 166 -2.97 -4.01 -21.61
CA VAL A 166 -3.37 -4.20 -20.21
C VAL A 166 -2.40 -5.16 -19.50
N SER A 167 -2.02 -4.86 -18.26
CA SER A 167 -1.07 -5.63 -17.45
C SER A 167 -1.75 -6.56 -16.42
N GLY A 168 -0.98 -7.25 -15.57
CA GLY A 168 -1.49 -8.29 -14.67
C GLY A 168 -2.22 -7.81 -13.41
N ASN A 169 -2.18 -6.51 -13.08
CA ASN A 169 -2.79 -5.98 -11.85
C ASN A 169 -3.98 -5.07 -12.17
N ASN A 170 -5.02 -5.64 -12.78
CA ASN A 170 -6.23 -4.92 -13.14
C ASN A 170 -7.42 -5.57 -12.43
N TYR A 171 -8.26 -4.78 -11.76
CA TYR A 171 -9.46 -5.30 -11.09
C TYR A 171 -10.57 -4.25 -11.00
N ILE A 172 -11.79 -4.73 -10.86
CA ILE A 172 -12.97 -3.94 -10.49
C ILE A 172 -13.47 -4.47 -9.15
N ARG A 173 -13.76 -3.57 -8.22
CA ARG A 173 -14.45 -3.87 -6.97
C ARG A 173 -15.85 -3.25 -7.05
N LYS A 174 -16.86 -4.11 -7.11
CA LYS A 174 -18.26 -3.70 -7.09
C LYS A 174 -18.76 -3.70 -5.66
N ILE A 175 -19.25 -2.55 -5.20
CA ILE A 175 -19.86 -2.37 -3.87
C ILE A 175 -21.35 -2.12 -4.06
N THR A 176 -22.19 -2.91 -3.39
CA THR A 176 -23.65 -2.76 -3.39
C THR A 176 -24.10 -2.32 -2.00
N ARG A 177 -25.02 -1.36 -1.94
CA ARG A 177 -25.57 -0.82 -0.70
C ARG A 177 -27.09 -0.96 -0.66
N ASP A 178 -27.63 -1.09 0.55
CA ASP A 178 -29.07 -1.01 0.79
C ASP A 178 -29.59 0.46 0.77
N ALA A 179 -30.87 0.63 1.08
CA ALA A 179 -31.51 1.95 1.10
C ALA A 179 -31.04 2.86 2.25
N ASP A 180 -30.49 2.27 3.31
CA ASP A 180 -29.93 2.99 4.46
C ASP A 180 -28.44 3.32 4.24
N GLY A 181 -27.86 2.83 3.14
CA GLY A 181 -26.48 3.08 2.73
C GLY A 181 -25.49 2.04 3.22
N ASN A 182 -25.94 0.99 3.92
CA ASN A 182 -25.07 -0.08 4.39
C ASN A 182 -24.61 -0.96 3.23
N ILE A 183 -23.35 -1.41 3.24
CA ILE A 183 -22.83 -2.33 2.24
C ILE A 183 -23.45 -3.71 2.48
N THR A 184 -24.07 -4.28 1.45
CA THR A 184 -24.63 -5.65 1.46
C THR A 184 -23.76 -6.64 0.71
N ASP A 185 -23.03 -6.18 -0.31
CA ASP A 185 -22.21 -7.03 -1.15
C ASP A 185 -20.96 -6.30 -1.63
N VAL A 186 -19.82 -6.99 -1.59
CA VAL A 186 -18.58 -6.58 -2.26
C VAL A 186 -18.09 -7.72 -3.13
N GLU A 187 -17.85 -7.46 -4.41
CA GLU A 187 -17.26 -8.41 -5.34
C GLU A 187 -15.98 -7.83 -5.93
N ILE A 188 -14.88 -8.59 -5.89
CA ILE A 188 -13.62 -8.20 -6.52
C ILE A 188 -13.40 -9.09 -7.74
N ALA A 189 -13.37 -8.46 -8.91
CA ALA A 189 -13.19 -9.08 -10.20
C ALA A 189 -11.82 -8.70 -10.78
N PRO A 190 -10.79 -9.56 -10.67
CA PRO A 190 -9.57 -9.39 -11.44
C PRO A 190 -9.83 -9.58 -12.93
N MET A 191 -9.02 -8.93 -13.77
CA MET A 191 -9.08 -9.13 -15.21
C MET A 191 -8.34 -10.41 -15.61
N PHE A 192 -9.00 -11.30 -16.35
CA PHE A 192 -8.40 -12.48 -16.94
C PHE A 192 -8.90 -12.68 -18.37
N LEU A 193 -7.98 -12.85 -19.34
CA LEU A 193 -8.29 -13.03 -20.76
C LEU A 193 -9.24 -11.98 -21.37
N GLY A 194 -9.18 -10.73 -20.88
CA GLY A 194 -9.99 -9.61 -21.36
C GLY A 194 -11.37 -9.48 -20.71
N GLU A 195 -11.70 -10.35 -19.77
CA GLU A 195 -12.96 -10.32 -19.01
C GLU A 195 -12.66 -10.05 -17.53
N TYR A 196 -13.59 -9.39 -16.84
CA TYR A 196 -13.51 -9.14 -15.41
C TYR A 196 -14.48 -10.09 -14.71
N ASP A 197 -13.94 -11.14 -14.10
CA ASP A 197 -14.73 -12.17 -13.42
C ASP A 197 -14.51 -12.10 -11.91
N PRO A 198 -15.56 -11.97 -11.08
CA PRO A 198 -15.43 -11.97 -9.63
C PRO A 198 -14.73 -13.24 -9.13
N THR A 199 -13.68 -13.08 -8.33
CA THR A 199 -12.99 -14.20 -7.66
C THR A 199 -13.09 -14.14 -6.15
N GLN A 200 -13.52 -13.00 -5.60
CA GLN A 200 -13.79 -12.82 -4.17
C GLN A 200 -15.14 -12.16 -3.99
N ARG A 201 -15.87 -12.58 -2.96
CA ARG A 201 -17.15 -12.00 -2.57
C ARG A 201 -17.23 -11.87 -1.05
N LEU A 202 -17.72 -10.74 -0.57
CA LEU A 202 -18.26 -10.55 0.77
C LEU A 202 -19.76 -10.31 0.63
N HIS A 203 -20.57 -11.09 1.34
CA HIS A 203 -22.01 -10.91 1.45
C HIS A 203 -22.38 -10.61 2.90
N ILE A 204 -23.23 -9.61 3.11
CA ILE A 204 -23.61 -9.12 4.44
C ILE A 204 -25.13 -9.12 4.56
N VAL A 205 -25.62 -9.82 5.58
CA VAL A 205 -27.03 -9.84 5.96
C VAL A 205 -27.22 -8.95 7.18
N TYR A 206 -28.20 -8.04 7.12
CA TYR A 206 -28.53 -7.13 8.22
C TYR A 206 -29.76 -7.62 8.98
N GLY A 207 -29.69 -7.51 10.30
CA GLY A 207 -30.79 -7.79 11.21
C GLY A 207 -31.83 -6.68 11.25
N ALA A 208 -32.92 -6.91 11.97
CA ALA A 208 -34.01 -5.94 12.12
C ALA A 208 -33.60 -4.64 12.86
N ASP A 209 -32.46 -4.65 13.55
CA ASP A 209 -31.87 -3.49 14.22
C ASP A 209 -31.00 -2.63 13.30
N GLY A 210 -30.90 -2.99 12.02
CA GLY A 210 -30.11 -2.27 11.01
C GLY A 210 -28.61 -2.51 11.13
N LYS A 211 -28.16 -3.53 11.88
CA LYS A 211 -26.74 -3.92 11.99
C LYS A 211 -26.48 -5.24 11.29
N ALA A 212 -25.26 -5.44 10.82
CA ALA A 212 -24.85 -6.69 10.18
C ALA A 212 -24.97 -7.86 11.18
N GLU A 213 -25.76 -8.87 10.83
CA GLU A 213 -25.99 -10.09 11.60
C GLU A 213 -25.07 -11.21 11.15
N THR A 214 -24.76 -11.26 9.85
CA THR A 214 -23.86 -12.26 9.26
C THR A 214 -23.02 -11.66 8.15
N LEU A 215 -21.73 -11.98 8.17
CA LEU A 215 -20.79 -11.72 7.08
C LEU A 215 -20.32 -13.06 6.52
N THR A 216 -20.41 -13.24 5.21
CA THR A 216 -19.94 -14.44 4.52
C THR A 216 -18.93 -14.04 3.46
N GLN A 217 -17.68 -14.42 3.65
CA GLN A 217 -16.64 -14.29 2.64
C GLN A 217 -16.58 -15.58 1.81
N SER A 218 -16.45 -15.44 0.50
CA SER A 218 -16.33 -16.54 -0.44
C SER A 218 -15.24 -16.26 -1.46
N MET A 219 -14.55 -17.33 -1.87
CA MET A 219 -13.53 -17.32 -2.92
C MET A 219 -13.99 -18.23 -4.05
N LEU A 220 -13.66 -17.87 -5.29
CA LEU A 220 -13.89 -18.73 -6.44
C LEU A 220 -12.82 -19.83 -6.48
N GLU A 221 -13.24 -21.07 -6.33
CA GLU A 221 -12.36 -22.25 -6.36
C GLU A 221 -12.66 -23.10 -7.60
N TYR A 222 -11.65 -23.84 -8.07
CA TYR A 222 -11.84 -24.80 -9.15
C TYR A 222 -12.07 -26.20 -8.57
N ASP A 223 -13.27 -26.75 -8.76
CA ASP A 223 -13.56 -28.13 -8.40
C ASP A 223 -13.07 -29.06 -9.50
N TYR A 224 -11.98 -29.79 -9.23
CA TYR A 224 -11.40 -30.76 -10.16
C TYR A 224 -12.33 -31.95 -10.48
N SER A 225 -13.36 -32.20 -9.66
CA SER A 225 -14.31 -33.30 -9.85
C SER A 225 -15.36 -32.93 -10.90
N SER A 226 -16.00 -31.76 -10.75
CA SER A 226 -16.98 -31.23 -11.72
C SER A 226 -16.31 -30.53 -12.92
N LYS A 227 -15.04 -30.12 -12.79
CA LYS A 227 -14.31 -29.26 -13.74
C LYS A 227 -14.97 -27.91 -13.94
N GLU A 228 -15.60 -27.38 -12.89
CA GLU A 228 -16.27 -26.10 -12.88
C GLU A 228 -15.71 -25.21 -11.76
N TYR A 229 -15.82 -23.90 -11.95
CA TYR A 229 -15.56 -22.95 -10.89
C TYR A 229 -16.78 -22.85 -9.97
N VAL A 230 -16.54 -22.94 -8.67
CA VAL A 230 -17.57 -22.90 -7.64
C VAL A 230 -17.20 -21.88 -6.58
N TRP A 231 -18.20 -21.19 -6.05
CA TRP A 231 -18.01 -20.32 -4.89
C TRP A 231 -17.89 -21.18 -3.64
N ALA A 232 -16.73 -21.12 -2.99
CA ALA A 232 -16.49 -21.75 -1.71
C ALA A 232 -16.51 -20.68 -0.61
N VAL A 233 -17.27 -20.94 0.46
CA VAL A 233 -17.25 -20.08 1.65
C VAL A 233 -15.90 -20.25 2.32
N SER A 234 -15.15 -19.14 2.45
CA SER A 234 -13.88 -19.13 3.19
C SER A 234 -14.15 -18.94 4.68
N HIS A 235 -14.92 -17.91 5.03
CA HIS A 235 -15.26 -17.56 6.40
C HIS A 235 -16.73 -17.14 6.50
N THR A 236 -17.36 -17.52 7.62
CA THR A 236 -18.63 -16.95 8.06
C THR A 236 -18.45 -16.39 9.44
N ILE A 237 -18.88 -15.14 9.64
CA ILE A 237 -19.00 -14.52 10.95
C ILE A 237 -20.48 -14.30 11.25
N SER A 238 -20.94 -14.79 12.38
CA SER A 238 -22.33 -14.73 12.85
C SER A 238 -22.41 -14.36 14.33
N ASP A 239 -23.63 -14.30 14.89
CA ASP A 239 -23.87 -14.00 16.31
C ASP A 239 -23.16 -12.72 16.78
N ILE A 240 -23.13 -11.72 15.89
CA ILE A 240 -22.31 -10.52 16.06
C ILE A 240 -22.96 -9.59 17.07
N VAL A 241 -22.21 -9.25 18.11
CA VAL A 241 -22.56 -8.20 19.06
C VAL A 241 -21.68 -7.00 18.75
N TRP A 242 -22.26 -5.92 18.26
CA TRP A 242 -21.52 -4.70 17.90
C TRP A 242 -21.32 -3.77 19.09
N GLU A 243 -20.10 -3.25 19.27
CA GLU A 243 -19.86 -1.99 19.99
C GLU A 243 -20.43 -0.84 19.15
N ARG A 244 -19.98 -0.75 17.88
CA ARG A 244 -20.44 0.22 16.89
C ARG A 244 -20.22 -0.30 15.47
N THR A 245 -21.04 0.18 14.54
CA THR A 245 -20.89 -0.06 13.10
C THR A 245 -21.49 1.09 12.31
N ASN A 246 -20.85 1.45 11.19
CA ASN A 246 -21.40 2.39 10.21
C ASN A 246 -21.91 1.69 8.93
N GLY A 247 -21.95 0.35 8.93
CA GLY A 247 -22.37 -0.48 7.79
C GLY A 247 -21.44 -0.43 6.57
N GLN A 248 -20.31 0.27 6.63
CA GLN A 248 -19.34 0.37 5.54
C GLN A 248 -18.22 -0.66 5.70
N ILE A 249 -18.58 -1.94 5.53
CA ILE A 249 -17.65 -3.07 5.68
C ILE A 249 -17.29 -3.60 4.30
N VAL A 250 -16.02 -3.55 3.91
CA VAL A 250 -15.55 -4.02 2.59
C VAL A 250 -14.70 -5.28 2.66
N ASP A 251 -14.15 -5.57 3.83
CA ASP A 251 -13.46 -6.81 4.18
C ASP A 251 -13.96 -7.33 5.53
N ILE A 252 -13.88 -8.65 5.72
CA ILE A 252 -14.25 -9.30 6.97
C ILE A 252 -13.30 -8.92 8.12
N ALA A 253 -12.07 -8.50 7.80
CA ALA A 253 -11.10 -7.97 8.77
C ALA A 253 -11.45 -6.56 9.28
N ASP A 254 -12.34 -5.82 8.60
CA ASP A 254 -12.68 -4.43 8.95
C ASP A 254 -13.49 -4.32 10.26
N ILE A 255 -13.91 -5.45 10.85
CA ILE A 255 -14.85 -5.49 11.99
C ILE A 255 -14.21 -5.21 13.36
N TYR A 256 -12.90 -4.97 13.41
CA TYR A 256 -12.16 -4.75 14.64
C TYR A 256 -11.68 -3.31 14.84
N SER A 257 -11.86 -2.41 13.87
CA SER A 257 -11.21 -1.09 13.90
C SER A 257 -12.08 0.04 13.37
N ALA A 258 -11.64 1.28 13.63
CA ALA A 258 -12.30 2.50 13.19
C ALA A 258 -13.81 2.52 13.54
N ASP A 259 -14.67 2.61 12.52
CA ASP A 259 -16.12 2.76 12.68
C ASP A 259 -16.88 1.43 12.78
N ASN A 260 -16.20 0.29 12.63
CA ASN A 260 -16.77 -1.05 12.73
C ASN A 260 -16.03 -1.85 13.80
N ARG A 261 -16.69 -2.07 14.94
CA ARG A 261 -16.11 -2.73 16.12
C ARG A 261 -17.10 -3.69 16.74
N ILE A 262 -16.75 -4.97 16.75
CA ILE A 262 -17.52 -6.01 17.43
C ILE A 262 -17.06 -6.15 18.88
N LEU A 263 -17.95 -6.53 19.79
CA LEU A 263 -17.63 -6.98 21.16
C LEU A 263 -17.45 -8.50 21.18
N SER A 264 -18.23 -9.21 20.38
CA SER A 264 -18.13 -10.67 20.23
C SER A 264 -18.76 -11.13 18.92
N ALA A 265 -18.35 -12.30 18.44
CA ALA A 265 -18.98 -12.98 17.31
C ALA A 265 -18.63 -14.47 17.32
N LYS A 266 -19.25 -15.24 16.43
CA LYS A 266 -18.85 -16.59 16.07
C LYS A 266 -18.15 -16.56 14.72
N MET A 267 -16.97 -17.16 14.57
CA MET A 267 -16.33 -17.34 13.26
C MET A 267 -16.17 -18.82 12.94
N VAL A 268 -16.58 -19.19 11.73
CA VAL A 268 -16.45 -20.55 11.19
C VAL A 268 -15.78 -20.48 9.81
N SER A 269 -14.74 -21.28 9.63
CA SER A 269 -14.07 -21.55 8.36
C SER A 269 -13.96 -23.05 8.15
N LYS A 270 -13.24 -23.49 7.12
CA LYS A 270 -12.93 -24.92 6.94
C LYS A 270 -12.05 -25.47 8.07
N THR A 271 -11.25 -24.63 8.71
CA THR A 271 -10.25 -25.03 9.70
C THR A 271 -10.46 -24.38 11.07
N ASP A 272 -11.34 -23.39 11.15
CA ASP A 272 -11.57 -22.61 12.36
C ASP A 272 -13.03 -22.70 12.78
N ASP A 273 -13.25 -22.83 14.08
CA ASP A 273 -14.56 -22.78 14.74
C ASP A 273 -14.32 -22.11 16.09
N VAL A 274 -14.42 -20.77 16.12
CA VAL A 274 -13.98 -19.97 17.26
C VAL A 274 -15.04 -18.98 17.72
N ASP A 275 -15.15 -18.84 19.03
CA ASP A 275 -15.85 -17.72 19.64
C ASP A 275 -14.86 -16.55 19.76
N ILE A 276 -15.29 -15.38 19.27
CA ILE A 276 -14.51 -14.15 19.28
C ILE A 276 -15.01 -13.26 20.40
N LYS A 277 -14.09 -12.65 21.13
CA LYS A 277 -14.34 -11.55 22.06
C LYS A 277 -13.32 -10.45 21.80
N ALA A 278 -13.79 -9.21 21.73
CA ALA A 278 -12.91 -8.05 21.57
C ALA A 278 -13.11 -7.04 22.70
N GLU A 279 -12.02 -6.38 23.07
CA GLU A 279 -11.96 -5.33 24.08
C GLU A 279 -11.21 -4.13 23.50
N TYR A 280 -11.69 -2.92 23.79
CA TYR A 280 -11.16 -1.68 23.24
C TYR A 280 -10.73 -0.72 24.35
N ASP A 281 -9.60 -0.05 24.15
CA ASP A 281 -9.17 1.10 24.95
C ASP A 281 -9.03 2.32 24.04
N ASP A 282 -10.10 3.11 23.96
CA ASP A 282 -10.12 4.34 23.18
C ASP A 282 -9.13 5.40 23.70
N SER A 283 -8.73 5.34 24.97
CA SER A 283 -7.75 6.28 25.52
C SER A 283 -6.34 6.03 24.98
N GLN A 284 -6.07 4.82 24.52
CA GLN A 284 -4.80 4.40 23.92
C GLN A 284 -4.92 4.05 22.44
N ARG A 285 -6.10 4.20 21.81
CA ARG A 285 -6.38 3.70 20.45
C ARG A 285 -5.98 2.23 20.25
N SER A 286 -6.16 1.42 21.29
CA SER A 286 -5.72 0.02 21.37
C SER A 286 -6.89 -0.95 21.39
N TYR A 287 -6.64 -2.20 21.03
CA TYR A 287 -7.61 -3.28 21.16
C TYR A 287 -6.96 -4.63 21.47
N ALA A 288 -7.75 -5.54 22.03
CA ALA A 288 -7.41 -6.95 22.17
C ALA A 288 -8.55 -7.82 21.64
N VAL A 289 -8.25 -8.78 20.77
CA VAL A 289 -9.19 -9.78 20.25
C VAL A 289 -8.74 -11.15 20.73
N THR A 290 -9.62 -11.86 21.42
CA THR A 290 -9.42 -13.24 21.85
C THR A 290 -10.35 -14.15 21.06
N MET A 291 -9.77 -15.14 20.39
CA MET A 291 -10.47 -16.21 19.72
C MET A 291 -10.26 -17.51 20.49
N THR A 292 -11.34 -18.21 20.83
CA THR A 292 -11.27 -19.46 21.58
C THR A 292 -12.08 -20.55 20.88
N GLY A 293 -11.50 -21.73 20.69
CA GLY A 293 -12.16 -22.85 20.05
C GLY A 293 -11.19 -23.69 19.24
N THR A 294 -11.57 -24.02 18.00
CA THR A 294 -10.69 -24.69 17.05
C THR A 294 -10.04 -23.65 16.16
N VAL A 295 -8.70 -23.58 16.16
CA VAL A 295 -7.93 -22.70 15.28
C VAL A 295 -7.03 -23.59 14.42
N GLN A 296 -7.13 -23.50 13.10
CA GLN A 296 -6.34 -24.28 12.15
C GLN A 296 -6.39 -25.80 12.38
N ASN A 297 -7.55 -26.30 12.80
CA ASN A 297 -7.84 -27.67 13.23
C ASN A 297 -7.23 -28.10 14.59
N TYR A 298 -6.68 -27.17 15.36
CA TYR A 298 -6.23 -27.42 16.73
C TYR A 298 -7.35 -27.04 17.71
N GLU A 299 -7.98 -28.05 18.30
CA GLU A 299 -9.04 -27.88 19.29
C GLU A 299 -8.49 -27.28 20.60
N GLY A 300 -9.35 -26.57 21.34
CA GLY A 300 -8.98 -25.98 22.64
C GLY A 300 -7.95 -24.85 22.54
N THR A 301 -7.77 -24.27 21.35
CA THR A 301 -6.82 -23.19 21.11
C THR A 301 -7.40 -21.85 21.60
N THR A 302 -6.55 -21.04 22.22
CA THR A 302 -6.80 -19.62 22.45
C THR A 302 -5.79 -18.82 21.65
N TRP A 303 -6.29 -17.96 20.75
CA TRP A 303 -5.48 -17.03 19.98
C TRP A 303 -5.84 -15.60 20.39
N VAL A 304 -4.85 -14.86 20.88
CA VAL A 304 -5.01 -13.47 21.31
C VAL A 304 -4.24 -12.58 20.37
N GLN A 305 -4.88 -11.53 19.87
CA GLN A 305 -4.29 -10.46 19.06
C GLN A 305 -4.43 -9.14 19.81
N GLU A 306 -3.34 -8.44 20.06
CA GLU A 306 -3.33 -7.16 20.75
C GLU A 306 -2.69 -6.10 19.86
N PHE A 307 -3.42 -5.02 19.58
CA PHE A 307 -2.88 -3.85 18.90
C PHE A 307 -2.75 -2.70 19.90
N THR A 308 -1.60 -2.05 19.90
CA THR A 308 -1.32 -0.86 20.70
C THR A 308 -0.81 0.24 19.80
N ASP A 309 -1.54 1.35 19.78
CA ASP A 309 -1.04 2.60 19.20
C ASP A 309 -0.09 3.26 20.21
N ILE A 310 1.06 3.72 19.73
CA ILE A 310 2.14 4.23 20.58
C ILE A 310 2.20 5.76 20.55
N ASP A 311 1.99 6.36 19.37
CA ASP A 311 2.09 7.80 19.16
C ASP A 311 1.34 8.25 17.91
N ASP A 312 1.24 9.57 17.72
CA ASP A 312 0.56 10.18 16.58
C ASP A 312 1.33 10.09 15.26
N ASN A 313 2.54 9.53 15.26
CA ASN A 313 3.33 9.31 14.04
C ASN A 313 2.95 7.99 13.34
N GLY A 314 2.01 7.23 13.90
CA GLY A 314 1.61 5.91 13.41
C GLY A 314 2.45 4.77 13.98
N SER A 315 3.25 5.03 15.02
CA SER A 315 3.97 3.98 15.73
C SER A 315 2.98 3.03 16.39
N HIS A 316 3.24 1.73 16.30
CA HIS A 316 2.37 0.71 16.84
C HIS A 316 3.12 -0.55 17.25
N LYS A 317 2.48 -1.33 18.11
CA LYS A 317 2.86 -2.68 18.48
C LYS A 317 1.69 -3.62 18.24
N PHE A 318 1.95 -4.74 17.59
CA PHE A 318 1.00 -5.82 17.39
C PHE A 318 1.55 -7.09 18.05
N VAL A 319 0.76 -7.73 18.89
CA VAL A 319 1.16 -8.95 19.61
C VAL A 319 0.17 -10.05 19.28
N GLU A 320 0.68 -11.19 18.81
CA GLU A 320 -0.10 -12.41 18.64
C GLU A 320 0.37 -13.43 19.66
N THR A 321 -0.57 -14.07 20.35
CA THR A 321 -0.28 -15.14 21.31
C THR A 321 -1.17 -16.33 21.01
N PHE A 322 -0.56 -17.46 20.69
CA PHE A 322 -1.23 -18.74 20.47
C PHE A 322 -1.00 -19.62 21.68
N ILE A 323 -2.08 -20.15 22.25
CA ILE A 323 -2.04 -21.09 23.37
C ILE A 323 -2.81 -22.33 22.92
N MET A 324 -2.13 -23.47 22.85
CA MET A 324 -2.69 -24.74 22.40
C MET A 324 -2.27 -25.88 23.33
N GLU A 325 -2.99 -27.00 23.25
CA GLU A 325 -2.61 -28.24 23.95
C GLU A 325 -2.08 -29.24 22.92
N GLU A 326 -0.84 -29.70 23.10
CA GLU A 326 -0.24 -30.76 22.29
C GLU A 326 0.33 -31.84 23.24
N ASP A 327 -0.03 -33.10 23.02
CA ASP A 327 0.38 -34.24 23.84
C ASP A 327 0.13 -34.11 25.37
N GLY A 328 -0.88 -33.31 25.75
CA GLY A 328 -1.25 -33.05 27.15
C GLY A 328 -0.41 -31.97 27.85
N GLU A 329 0.43 -31.26 27.10
CA GLU A 329 1.17 -30.09 27.54
C GLU A 329 0.64 -28.83 26.87
N GLN A 330 0.60 -27.74 27.61
CA GLN A 330 0.22 -26.44 27.08
C GLN A 330 1.43 -25.80 26.41
N ILE A 331 1.31 -25.48 25.14
CA ILE A 331 2.31 -24.75 24.36
C ILE A 331 1.80 -23.31 24.19
N MET A 332 2.69 -22.35 24.40
CA MET A 332 2.43 -20.94 24.14
C MET A 332 3.47 -20.42 23.16
N GLU A 333 3.03 -19.80 22.08
CA GLU A 333 3.89 -19.05 21.17
C GLU A 333 3.41 -17.60 21.14
N ARG A 334 4.34 -16.65 21.22
CA ARG A 334 4.05 -15.22 21.14
C ARG A 334 4.95 -14.55 20.11
N TYR A 335 4.32 -13.78 19.23
CA TYR A 335 4.97 -12.94 18.22
C TYR A 335 4.67 -11.49 18.56
N THR A 336 5.70 -10.64 18.59
CA THR A 336 5.58 -9.20 18.81
C THR A 336 6.15 -8.48 17.60
N ASP A 337 5.29 -7.84 16.82
CA ASP A 337 5.66 -6.92 15.75
C ASP A 337 5.61 -5.48 16.28
N MET A 338 6.66 -4.71 16.05
CA MET A 338 6.75 -3.32 16.45
C MET A 338 7.24 -2.47 15.29
N ALA A 339 6.54 -1.36 15.03
CA ALA A 339 6.94 -0.35 14.06
C ALA A 339 6.92 1.02 14.72
N ILE A 340 8.06 1.69 14.78
CA ILE A 340 8.21 3.03 15.37
C ILE A 340 8.58 4.02 14.27
N TYR A 341 7.86 5.12 14.20
CA TYR A 341 8.06 6.18 13.24
C TYR A 341 8.42 7.49 13.94
N ASP A 342 9.24 8.31 13.27
CA ASP A 342 9.48 9.68 13.71
C ASP A 342 8.39 10.64 13.23
N SER A 343 8.52 11.92 13.58
CA SER A 343 7.53 12.96 13.24
C SER A 343 7.34 13.21 11.74
N TYR A 344 8.22 12.67 10.89
CA TYR A 344 8.14 12.75 9.44
C TYR A 344 7.72 11.41 8.81
N GLY A 345 7.29 10.45 9.63
CA GLY A 345 6.81 9.15 9.20
C GLY A 345 7.91 8.20 8.72
N TYR A 346 9.19 8.49 8.99
CA TYR A 346 10.27 7.55 8.70
C TYR A 346 10.33 6.49 9.78
N ALA A 347 10.40 5.22 9.36
CA ALA A 347 10.58 4.11 10.27
C ALA A 347 11.96 4.21 10.93
N THR A 348 11.98 4.32 12.25
CA THR A 348 13.20 4.30 13.07
C THR A 348 13.48 2.90 13.62
N LEU A 349 12.43 2.08 13.77
CA LEU A 349 12.52 0.68 14.16
C LEU A 349 11.37 -0.10 13.51
N MET A 350 11.69 -1.24 12.91
CA MET A 350 10.75 -2.31 12.60
C MET A 350 11.33 -3.60 13.16
N GLU A 351 10.58 -4.31 14.00
CA GLU A 351 11.09 -5.47 14.72
C GLU A 351 10.02 -6.54 14.88
N THR A 352 10.42 -7.80 14.70
CA THR A 352 9.61 -8.97 15.04
C THR A 352 10.37 -9.81 16.06
N VAL A 353 9.77 -10.05 17.21
CA VAL A 353 10.30 -10.93 18.27
C VAL A 353 9.38 -12.13 18.45
N PHE A 354 9.96 -13.32 18.51
CA PHE A 354 9.29 -14.57 18.86
C PHE A 354 9.67 -15.00 20.28
N THR A 355 8.74 -15.58 21.02
CA THR A 355 9.02 -16.34 22.23
C THR A 355 8.06 -17.50 22.43
N ASP A 356 8.54 -18.61 22.96
CA ASP A 356 7.73 -19.76 23.42
C ASP A 356 7.69 -19.88 24.96
N GLY A 357 8.21 -18.87 25.66
CA GLY A 357 8.38 -18.85 27.12
C GLY A 357 9.70 -19.44 27.63
N GLU A 358 10.41 -20.23 26.82
CA GLU A 358 11.76 -20.73 27.14
C GLU A 358 12.84 -19.99 26.35
N VAL A 359 12.56 -19.71 25.08
CA VAL A 359 13.44 -19.01 24.15
C VAL A 359 12.79 -17.68 23.76
N GLU A 360 13.62 -16.67 23.57
CA GLU A 360 13.26 -15.40 22.94
C GLU A 360 14.23 -15.14 21.80
N GLU A 361 13.70 -14.89 20.60
CA GLU A 361 14.47 -14.70 19.37
C GLU A 361 14.00 -13.45 18.63
N VAL A 362 14.93 -12.60 18.22
CA VAL A 362 14.65 -11.51 17.28
C VAL A 362 14.65 -12.11 15.88
N MET A 363 13.46 -12.24 15.28
CA MET A 363 13.25 -12.86 13.97
C MET A 363 13.60 -11.91 12.82
N ALA A 364 13.35 -10.62 13.02
CA ALA A 364 13.65 -9.56 12.07
C ALA A 364 13.86 -8.24 12.81
N ARG A 365 14.81 -7.43 12.33
CA ARG A 365 15.01 -6.06 12.82
C ARG A 365 15.51 -5.17 11.68
N GLU A 366 14.88 -4.02 11.50
CA GLU A 366 15.35 -2.91 10.67
C GLU A 366 15.39 -1.64 11.51
N ILE A 367 16.46 -0.87 11.39
CA ILE A 367 16.67 0.40 12.10
C ILE A 367 16.84 1.51 11.07
N GLY A 368 16.15 2.62 11.27
CA GLY A 368 16.34 3.87 10.54
C GLY A 368 17.08 4.90 11.39
N GLU A 369 18.19 5.41 10.88
CA GLU A 369 18.96 6.50 11.48
C GLU A 369 18.79 7.76 10.63
N ILE A 370 18.15 8.79 11.19
CA ILE A 370 17.85 10.04 10.48
C ILE A 370 18.69 11.18 11.06
N THR A 371 19.38 11.90 10.18
CA THR A 371 20.01 13.19 10.49
C THR A 371 19.09 14.31 10.02
N TYR A 372 18.83 15.27 10.90
CA TYR A 372 17.98 16.43 10.64
C TYR A 372 18.80 17.71 10.51
N ASP A 373 18.28 18.67 9.76
CA ASP A 373 18.80 20.04 9.74
C ASP A 373 18.53 20.72 11.09
N GLU A 374 19.57 21.23 11.76
CA GLU A 374 19.42 21.85 13.09
C GLU A 374 18.67 23.19 13.06
N THR A 375 18.66 23.88 11.92
CA THR A 375 18.05 25.22 11.80
C THR A 375 16.56 25.11 11.57
N TYR A 376 16.15 24.18 10.71
CA TYR A 376 14.78 24.10 10.22
C TYR A 376 14.07 22.78 10.52
N GLY A 377 14.81 21.74 10.90
CA GLY A 377 14.24 20.49 11.39
C GLY A 377 13.78 19.51 10.32
N TYR A 378 14.09 19.71 9.03
CA TYR A 378 13.79 18.74 7.95
C TYR A 378 14.87 17.65 7.83
N PRO A 379 14.56 16.46 7.29
CA PRO A 379 15.52 15.37 7.18
C PRO A 379 16.62 15.69 6.15
N LEU A 380 17.86 15.32 6.44
CA LEU A 380 19.01 15.50 5.55
C LEU A 380 19.55 14.16 5.06
N VAL A 381 19.59 13.16 5.94
CA VAL A 381 20.08 11.81 5.59
C VAL A 381 19.28 10.77 6.36
N LEU A 382 18.77 9.75 5.68
CA LEU A 382 18.25 8.52 6.28
C LEU A 382 19.20 7.37 5.93
N ILE A 383 19.64 6.60 6.92
CA ILE A 383 20.36 5.33 6.73
C ILE A 383 19.52 4.22 7.31
N THR A 384 19.20 3.20 6.52
CA THR A 384 18.54 1.98 7.03
C THR A 384 19.53 0.83 7.17
N LYS A 385 19.36 0.07 8.24
CA LYS A 385 20.14 -1.14 8.54
C LYS A 385 19.20 -2.29 8.82
N GLY A 386 19.48 -3.46 8.29
CA GLY A 386 18.71 -4.68 8.49
C GLY A 386 19.51 -5.75 9.21
N MET A 387 18.81 -6.60 9.95
CA MET A 387 19.37 -7.81 10.51
C MET A 387 19.64 -8.81 9.37
N GLU A 388 20.87 -9.30 9.33
CA GLU A 388 21.34 -10.36 8.43
C GLU A 388 22.00 -11.45 9.28
N PHE A 389 22.15 -12.65 8.72
CA PHE A 389 22.83 -13.76 9.39
C PHE A 389 24.20 -14.00 8.74
N ASP A 390 25.22 -14.14 9.58
CA ASP A 390 26.53 -14.63 9.13
C ASP A 390 26.43 -16.15 8.93
N GLU A 391 26.54 -16.63 7.68
CA GLU A 391 26.43 -18.06 7.35
C GLU A 391 27.53 -18.92 8.01
N ASP A 392 28.67 -18.34 8.38
CA ASP A 392 29.80 -19.06 8.95
C ASP A 392 29.68 -19.18 10.48
N THR A 393 29.18 -18.15 11.15
CA THR A 393 29.04 -18.14 12.62
C THR A 393 27.63 -18.44 13.12
N ASP A 394 26.62 -18.41 12.25
CA ASP A 394 25.19 -18.53 12.60
C ASP A 394 24.73 -17.48 13.62
N GLU A 395 25.35 -16.28 13.56
CA GLU A 395 25.08 -15.17 14.46
C GLU A 395 24.47 -14.00 13.68
N PRO A 396 23.43 -13.33 14.21
CA PRO A 396 22.85 -12.17 13.57
C PRO A 396 23.76 -10.94 13.70
N TYR A 397 23.80 -10.12 12.66
CA TYR A 397 24.46 -8.82 12.68
C TYR A 397 23.62 -7.78 11.92
N MET A 398 23.87 -6.50 12.19
CA MET A 398 23.20 -5.41 11.48
C MET A 398 24.03 -4.97 10.28
N ALA A 399 23.48 -5.13 9.07
CA ALA A 399 24.08 -4.68 7.83
C ALA A 399 23.43 -3.37 7.36
N ASN A 400 24.23 -2.47 6.78
CA ASN A 400 23.69 -1.33 6.04
C ASN A 400 22.88 -1.82 4.84
N LEU A 401 21.73 -1.20 4.58
CA LEU A 401 20.87 -1.54 3.45
C LEU A 401 20.81 -0.38 2.44
N MET A 402 20.34 0.78 2.91
CA MET A 402 20.04 1.92 2.05
C MET A 402 20.44 3.22 2.73
N LYS A 403 20.84 4.21 1.92
CA LYS A 403 21.03 5.59 2.33
C LYS A 403 20.24 6.49 1.40
N ILE A 404 19.50 7.43 1.97
CA ILE A 404 18.81 8.50 1.23
C ILE A 404 19.37 9.84 1.70
N GLU A 405 19.88 10.64 0.77
CA GLU A 405 20.31 12.02 1.03
C GLU A 405 19.28 12.98 0.45
N PHE A 406 18.77 13.90 1.28
CA PHE A 406 17.74 14.87 0.94
C PHE A 406 18.36 16.26 0.79
N SER A 407 17.94 17.01 -0.22
CA SER A 407 18.44 18.35 -0.48
C SER A 407 17.47 19.18 -1.32
N ASP A 408 17.82 20.46 -1.52
CA ASP A 408 17.08 21.39 -2.38
C ASP A 408 15.62 21.56 -1.94
N TYR A 409 15.40 21.76 -0.64
CA TYR A 409 14.05 21.90 -0.08
C TYR A 409 13.30 23.11 -0.64
N VAL A 410 12.01 22.90 -0.91
CA VAL A 410 11.06 23.95 -1.33
C VAL A 410 9.82 23.92 -0.46
N ASP A 411 9.21 25.07 -0.25
CA ASP A 411 7.88 25.16 0.36
C ASP A 411 6.81 24.93 -0.70
N ALA A 412 6.10 23.81 -0.63
CA ALA A 412 5.05 23.44 -1.56
C ALA A 412 3.84 24.41 -1.51
N LEU A 413 3.61 25.10 -0.38
CA LEU A 413 2.52 26.09 -0.25
C LEU A 413 2.84 27.44 -0.87
N ALA A 414 4.12 27.83 -0.90
CA ALA A 414 4.57 29.12 -1.44
C ALA A 414 4.39 29.24 -2.96
N GLY A 415 3.93 28.16 -3.63
CA GLY A 415 3.65 28.11 -5.04
C GLY A 415 4.89 27.73 -5.82
N ILE A 416 4.85 26.57 -6.47
CA ILE A 416 5.53 26.43 -7.76
C ILE A 416 4.76 27.38 -8.68
N GLU A 417 5.35 28.54 -8.98
CA GLU A 417 4.95 29.30 -10.18
C GLU A 417 4.89 28.28 -11.31
N ASP A 418 3.69 28.14 -11.90
CA ASP A 418 3.38 27.36 -13.10
C ASP A 418 4.67 26.87 -13.76
N ILE A 419 4.95 25.56 -13.69
CA ILE A 419 5.98 24.99 -14.56
C ILE A 419 5.51 25.39 -15.94
N ALA A 420 6.16 26.42 -16.49
CA ALA A 420 6.09 26.74 -17.88
C ALA A 420 6.46 25.43 -18.55
N ALA A 421 5.45 24.71 -19.01
CA ALA A 421 5.65 23.78 -20.09
C ALA A 421 6.44 24.61 -21.08
N ASP A 422 7.69 24.23 -21.33
CA ASP A 422 8.40 24.54 -22.56
C ASP A 422 7.56 23.89 -23.68
N GLY A 423 6.37 24.44 -23.89
CA GLY A 423 5.54 24.26 -25.03
C GLY A 423 6.30 24.97 -26.11
N ILE A 424 7.03 24.18 -26.89
CA ILE A 424 7.45 24.51 -28.24
C ILE A 424 6.35 25.42 -28.81
N ALA A 425 6.68 26.71 -28.97
CA ALA A 425 5.71 27.71 -29.36
C ALA A 425 5.02 27.23 -30.63
N SER A 426 3.76 26.79 -30.52
CA SER A 426 3.00 26.40 -31.70
C SER A 426 2.73 27.66 -32.52
N GLU A 427 2.74 27.55 -33.85
CA GLU A 427 2.49 28.71 -34.69
C GLU A 427 1.16 29.39 -34.30
N PRO A 428 1.17 30.73 -34.12
CA PRO A 428 0.00 31.44 -33.61
C PRO A 428 -1.17 31.33 -34.58
N GLU A 429 -2.30 30.84 -34.09
CA GLU A 429 -3.56 30.83 -34.81
C GLU A 429 -4.38 32.07 -34.44
N TYR A 430 -5.01 32.69 -35.44
CA TYR A 430 -5.84 33.87 -35.23
C TYR A 430 -7.31 33.53 -35.52
N PHE A 431 -8.21 34.06 -34.71
CA PHE A 431 -9.65 33.94 -34.88
C PHE A 431 -10.27 35.34 -34.87
N ASN A 432 -11.23 35.59 -35.74
CA ASN A 432 -12.04 36.82 -35.65
C ASN A 432 -12.98 36.74 -34.44
N ILE A 433 -13.66 37.84 -34.12
CA ILE A 433 -14.58 37.91 -32.97
C ILE A 433 -15.80 36.98 -33.08
N GLN A 434 -16.04 36.40 -34.25
CA GLN A 434 -17.06 35.39 -34.51
C GLN A 434 -16.52 33.95 -34.35
N GLY A 435 -15.26 33.77 -33.95
CA GLY A 435 -14.64 32.46 -33.74
C GLY A 435 -14.17 31.78 -35.03
N VAL A 436 -14.13 32.49 -36.17
CA VAL A 436 -13.65 31.94 -37.45
C VAL A 436 -12.14 32.12 -37.54
N ARG A 437 -11.43 31.03 -37.84
CA ARG A 437 -9.97 31.04 -38.04
C ARG A 437 -9.59 31.91 -39.25
N VAL A 438 -8.62 32.79 -39.07
CA VAL A 438 -8.07 33.70 -40.09
C VAL A 438 -6.57 33.39 -40.28
N PRO A 439 -6.09 33.09 -41.49
CA PRO A 439 -4.67 32.91 -41.74
C PRO A 439 -3.86 34.18 -41.42
N GLN A 440 -2.67 34.04 -40.84
CA GLN A 440 -1.84 35.17 -40.42
C GLN A 440 -1.54 36.17 -41.55
N HIS A 441 -1.30 35.69 -42.77
CA HIS A 441 -1.04 36.52 -43.95
C HIS A 441 -2.30 37.26 -44.48
N SER A 442 -3.48 36.93 -43.96
CA SER A 442 -4.78 37.51 -44.33
C SER A 442 -5.36 38.42 -43.23
N LEU A 443 -4.57 38.73 -42.20
CA LEU A 443 -5.00 39.64 -41.13
C LEU A 443 -5.11 41.08 -41.66
N THR A 444 -6.25 41.71 -41.41
CA THR A 444 -6.47 43.15 -41.63
C THR A 444 -6.44 43.88 -40.29
N PRO A 445 -6.25 45.20 -40.24
CA PRO A 445 -6.33 45.95 -38.99
C PRO A 445 -7.66 45.69 -38.26
N GLY A 446 -7.60 45.29 -36.99
CA GLY A 446 -8.77 44.85 -36.24
C GLY A 446 -8.44 44.06 -34.97
N ILE A 447 -9.49 43.60 -34.29
CA ILE A 447 -9.40 42.81 -33.05
C ILE A 447 -9.52 41.32 -33.37
N TYR A 448 -8.58 40.52 -32.86
CA TYR A 448 -8.53 39.08 -33.05
C TYR A 448 -8.29 38.37 -31.72
N VAL A 449 -8.59 37.07 -31.67
CA VAL A 449 -8.13 36.16 -30.63
C VAL A 449 -6.93 35.40 -31.18
N ARG A 450 -5.76 35.52 -30.55
CA ARG A 450 -4.54 34.76 -30.86
C ARG A 450 -4.45 33.57 -29.91
N ARG A 451 -4.31 32.38 -30.46
CA ARG A 451 -4.03 31.14 -29.73
C ARG A 451 -2.63 30.63 -30.09
N ALA A 452 -1.78 30.42 -29.10
CA ALA A 452 -0.48 29.78 -29.25
C ALA A 452 -0.27 28.83 -28.06
N GLY A 453 -0.14 27.54 -28.32
CA GLY A 453 -0.20 26.50 -27.29
C GLY A 453 -1.51 26.57 -26.48
N SER A 454 -1.39 26.64 -25.16
CA SER A 454 -2.49 26.84 -24.20
C SER A 454 -2.87 28.32 -24.00
N GLU A 455 -2.05 29.26 -24.48
CA GLU A 455 -2.30 30.70 -24.32
C GLU A 455 -3.35 31.19 -25.32
N THR A 456 -4.39 31.84 -24.83
CA THR A 456 -5.43 32.50 -25.66
C THR A 456 -5.58 33.96 -25.23
N VAL A 457 -5.24 34.89 -26.12
CA VAL A 457 -5.25 36.33 -25.81
C VAL A 457 -5.94 37.15 -26.91
N LYS A 458 -6.60 38.24 -26.51
CA LYS A 458 -7.19 39.20 -27.44
C LYS A 458 -6.11 40.19 -27.89
N VAL A 459 -5.87 40.26 -29.20
CA VAL A 459 -4.84 41.11 -29.81
C VAL A 459 -5.46 42.12 -30.76
N VAL A 460 -4.82 43.28 -30.90
CA VAL A 460 -5.18 44.29 -31.90
C VAL A 460 -4.11 44.28 -32.98
N ILE A 461 -4.49 43.90 -34.19
CA ILE A 461 -3.66 44.03 -35.39
C ILE A 461 -3.85 45.46 -35.91
N ARG A 462 -2.75 46.16 -36.19
CA ARG A 462 -2.74 47.57 -36.63
C ARG A 462 -2.42 47.69 -38.11
#